data_AF-A0AB37D4R3-F1
#
_entry.id   AF-A0AB37D4R3-F1
#
_cell.length_a   1.000
_cell.length_b   1.000
_cell.length_c   1.000
_cell.angle_alpha   90.00
_cell.angle_beta   90.00
_cell.angle_gamma   90.00
#
_symmetry.space_group_name_H-M   'P 1'
#
loop_
_entity.id
_entity.type
_entity.pdbx_description
1 polymer ?
#
loop_
_entity_poly.entity_id
_entity_poly.type
_entity_poly.pdbx_seq_one_letter_code
_entity_poly.pdbx_strand_id
1 'polypeptide(L)'
;MILGKIYKSFRFIFALISHYPYILYFNLTSFQATSIIWGLFAGFLALSISQSKVMPLGLKVFFILLCCLMSWTADWNYISVLWILAFGLFRNNFSLQMTSFILIGILFYVLPDFSILDPNAIFRLGILLTLPLFTMYDGTLGRKSFLMKWGFYIIYPGHLLILYVLRYYIF
;
A
#
# COMPACT_ATOMS: atom_id res chain seq x y z
N MET A 1 5.29 17.66 -15.47
CA MET A 1 4.21 18.06 -14.54
C MET A 1 2.82 17.57 -14.96
N ILE A 2 2.54 17.33 -16.26
CA ILE A 2 1.22 16.89 -16.76
C ILE A 2 0.93 15.39 -16.55
N LEU A 3 1.94 14.51 -16.63
CA LEU A 3 1.76 13.07 -16.36
C LEU A 3 1.25 12.81 -14.93
N GLY A 4 1.74 13.55 -13.92
CA GLY A 4 1.37 13.33 -12.52
C GLY A 4 -0.11 13.56 -12.22
N LYS A 5 -0.79 14.44 -12.98
CA LYS A 5 -2.24 14.69 -12.83
C LYS A 5 -3.08 13.54 -13.40
N ILE A 6 -2.70 13.00 -14.56
CA ILE A 6 -3.43 11.90 -15.22
C ILE A 6 -3.37 10.62 -14.37
N TYR A 7 -2.19 10.32 -13.80
CA TYR A 7 -2.04 9.15 -12.91
C TYR A 7 -2.81 9.28 -11.58
N LYS A 8 -3.14 10.50 -11.11
CA LYS A 8 -3.98 10.70 -9.92
C LYS A 8 -5.44 10.30 -10.15
N SER A 9 -6.05 10.75 -11.25
CA SER A 9 -7.45 10.41 -11.55
C SER A 9 -7.66 8.93 -11.83
N PHE A 10 -6.74 8.28 -12.55
CA PHE A 10 -6.86 6.85 -12.86
C PHE A 10 -6.84 5.96 -11.61
N ARG A 11 -5.98 6.27 -10.63
CA ARG A 11 -5.89 5.49 -9.39
C ARG A 11 -7.11 5.68 -8.49
N PHE A 12 -7.71 6.87 -8.47
CA PHE A 12 -8.96 7.10 -7.75
C PHE A 12 -10.14 6.33 -8.37
N ILE A 13 -10.23 6.32 -9.70
CA ILE A 13 -11.26 5.57 -10.43
C ILE A 13 -11.11 4.07 -10.19
N PHE A 14 -9.89 3.54 -10.26
CA PHE A 14 -9.64 2.12 -9.96
C PHE A 14 -9.90 1.76 -8.50
N ALA A 15 -9.61 2.65 -7.56
CA ALA A 15 -9.90 2.44 -6.14
C ALA A 15 -11.41 2.39 -5.86
N LEU A 16 -12.22 3.19 -6.56
CA LEU A 16 -13.69 3.11 -6.48
C LEU A 16 -14.23 1.84 -7.13
N ILE A 17 -13.67 1.44 -8.29
CA ILE A 17 -14.08 0.22 -8.99
C ILE A 17 -13.68 -1.04 -8.19
N SER A 18 -12.54 -1.04 -7.50
CA SER A 18 -12.08 -2.17 -6.68
C SER A 18 -12.72 -2.24 -5.29
N HIS A 19 -13.42 -1.19 -4.86
CA HIS A 19 -14.11 -1.16 -3.58
C HIS A 19 -15.32 -2.10 -3.56
N TYR A 20 -16.07 -2.16 -4.65
CA TYR A 20 -17.32 -2.93 -4.74
C TYR A 20 -17.11 -4.47 -4.69
N PRO A 21 -16.15 -5.07 -5.42
CA PRO A 21 -15.88 -6.51 -5.36
C PRO A 21 -15.33 -6.97 -4.01
N TYR A 22 -14.56 -6.11 -3.34
CA TYR A 22 -13.94 -6.41 -2.05
C TYR A 22 -14.98 -6.49 -0.91
N ILE A 23 -15.96 -5.58 -0.92
CA ILE A 23 -17.10 -5.59 0.01
C ILE A 23 -17.93 -6.88 -0.15
N LEU A 24 -18.15 -7.31 -1.39
CA LEU A 24 -18.90 -8.53 -1.72
C LEU A 24 -18.17 -9.80 -1.25
N TYR A 25 -16.84 -9.85 -1.38
CA TYR A 25 -16.04 -11.04 -1.01
C TYR A 25 -16.01 -11.30 0.50
N PHE A 26 -15.87 -10.26 1.30
CA PHE A 26 -15.78 -10.39 2.76
C PHE A 26 -17.13 -10.31 3.49
N ASN A 27 -18.24 -10.07 2.77
CA ASN A 27 -19.58 -9.90 3.36
C ASN A 27 -19.61 -8.84 4.46
N LEU A 28 -18.81 -7.78 4.26
CA LEU A 28 -18.61 -6.70 5.23
C LEU A 28 -19.55 -5.54 4.93
N THR A 29 -19.95 -4.80 5.96
CA THR A 29 -20.58 -3.49 5.74
C THR A 29 -19.57 -2.57 5.04
N SER A 30 -20.06 -1.73 4.13
CA SER A 30 -19.35 -1.09 3.01
C SER A 30 -18.06 -0.31 3.29
N PHE A 31 -17.59 -0.24 4.54
CA PHE A 31 -16.39 0.47 4.96
C PHE A 31 -15.39 -0.35 5.78
N GLN A 32 -15.63 -1.63 6.08
CA GLN A 32 -14.81 -2.33 7.08
C GLN A 32 -13.47 -2.85 6.54
N ALA A 33 -13.37 -3.17 5.25
CA ALA A 33 -12.09 -3.48 4.66
C ALA A 33 -12.04 -3.02 3.19
N THR A 34 -10.90 -2.46 2.81
CA THR A 34 -10.66 -1.79 1.53
C THR A 34 -9.41 -2.38 0.88
N SER A 35 -9.49 -2.58 -0.44
CA SER A 35 -8.41 -3.18 -1.23
C SER A 35 -7.06 -2.47 -1.03
N ILE A 36 -5.96 -3.18 -1.23
CA ILE A 36 -4.60 -2.62 -1.23
C ILE A 36 -4.45 -1.39 -2.15
N ILE A 37 -5.26 -1.32 -3.22
CA ILE A 37 -5.32 -0.21 -4.17
C ILE A 37 -5.73 1.10 -3.48
N TRP A 38 -6.61 1.03 -2.48
CA TRP A 38 -7.02 2.18 -1.66
C TRP A 38 -5.83 2.73 -0.84
N GLY A 39 -5.09 1.85 -0.16
CA GLY A 39 -3.88 2.23 0.58
C GLY A 39 -2.80 2.83 -0.33
N LEU A 40 -2.61 2.26 -1.52
CA LEU A 40 -1.70 2.81 -2.54
C LEU A 40 -2.12 4.21 -3.00
N PHE A 41 -3.42 4.43 -3.21
CA PHE A 41 -3.95 5.74 -3.58
C PHE A 41 -3.71 6.77 -2.48
N ALA A 42 -4.05 6.45 -1.23
CA ALA A 42 -3.84 7.32 -0.08
C ALA A 42 -2.35 7.64 0.16
N GLY A 43 -1.46 6.64 0.04
CA GLY A 43 -0.01 6.85 0.13
C GLY A 43 0.53 7.76 -0.96
N PHE A 44 0.06 7.61 -2.20
CA PHE A 44 0.45 8.51 -3.28
C PHE A 44 -0.07 9.95 -3.07
N LEU A 45 -1.28 10.09 -2.52
CA LEU A 45 -1.87 11.38 -2.17
C LEU A 45 -1.03 12.06 -1.07
N ALA A 46 -0.72 11.34 0.01
CA ALA A 46 0.13 11.79 1.10
C ALA A 46 1.50 12.26 0.60
N LEU A 47 2.15 11.48 -0.27
CA LEU A 47 3.43 11.85 -0.88
C LEU A 47 3.31 13.11 -1.74
N SER A 48 2.26 13.23 -2.54
CA SER A 48 2.01 14.41 -3.37
C SER A 48 1.80 15.68 -2.54
N ILE A 49 1.13 15.56 -1.39
CA ILE A 49 0.91 16.67 -0.45
C ILE A 49 2.23 17.07 0.20
N SER A 50 3.01 16.08 0.65
CA SER A 50 4.31 16.30 1.28
C SER A 50 5.27 17.09 0.36
N GLN A 51 5.31 16.72 -0.92
CA GLN A 51 6.14 17.37 -1.95
C GLN A 51 5.59 18.72 -2.45
N SER A 52 4.40 19.16 -2.02
CA SER A 52 3.85 20.45 -2.42
C SER A 52 4.69 21.60 -1.85
N LYS A 53 5.12 22.54 -2.70
CA LYS A 53 5.87 23.74 -2.26
C LYS A 53 4.96 24.85 -1.71
N VAL A 54 3.65 24.75 -1.90
CA VAL A 54 2.68 25.82 -1.62
C VAL A 54 2.05 25.69 -0.22
N MET A 55 2.03 24.49 0.36
CA MET A 55 1.36 24.25 1.63
C MET A 55 2.29 24.44 2.84
N PRO A 56 1.81 25.05 3.94
CA PRO A 56 2.56 25.10 5.19
C PRO A 56 2.66 23.71 5.84
N LEU A 57 3.70 23.49 6.65
CA LEU A 57 4.02 22.18 7.24
C LEU A 57 2.86 21.59 8.04
N GLY A 58 2.19 22.38 8.89
CA GLY A 58 1.07 21.90 9.71
C GLY A 58 -0.09 21.36 8.88
N LEU A 59 -0.42 22.04 7.77
CA LEU A 59 -1.49 21.61 6.87
C LEU A 59 -1.11 20.32 6.12
N LYS A 60 0.17 20.16 5.75
CA LYS A 60 0.67 18.91 5.17
C LYS A 60 0.51 17.73 6.12
N VAL A 61 0.93 17.90 7.37
CA VAL A 61 0.83 16.87 8.40
C VAL A 61 -0.63 16.49 8.63
N PHE A 62 -1.52 17.49 8.73
CA PHE A 62 -2.96 17.26 8.87
C PHE A 62 -3.54 16.40 7.74
N PHE A 63 -3.25 16.72 6.49
CA PHE A 63 -3.75 15.92 5.37
C PHE A 63 -3.10 14.54 5.25
N ILE A 64 -1.83 14.38 5.65
CA ILE A 64 -1.17 13.07 5.73
C ILE A 64 -1.85 12.21 6.80
N LEU A 65 -2.15 12.77 7.98
CA LEU A 65 -2.90 12.08 9.03
C LEU A 65 -4.29 11.67 8.54
N LEU A 66 -4.97 12.54 7.79
CA LEU A 66 -6.26 12.22 7.17
C LEU A 66 -6.14 11.05 6.17
N CYS A 67 -5.06 11.00 5.38
CA CYS A 67 -4.78 9.85 4.51
C CYS A 67 -4.53 8.56 5.31
N CYS A 68 -3.84 8.64 6.45
CA CYS A 68 -3.64 7.50 7.34
C CYS A 68 -4.96 7.00 7.95
N LEU A 69 -5.83 7.92 8.39
CA LEU A 69 -7.16 7.58 8.92
C LEU A 69 -8.04 6.92 7.85
N MET A 70 -8.02 7.43 6.61
CA MET A 70 -8.77 6.83 5.49
C MET A 70 -8.25 5.44 5.12
N SER A 71 -6.96 5.18 5.32
CA SER A 71 -6.35 3.87 5.08
C SER A 71 -6.42 2.94 6.29
N TRP A 72 -7.06 3.34 7.40
CA TRP A 72 -7.20 2.47 8.57
C TRP A 72 -7.91 1.16 8.25
N THR A 73 -8.78 1.15 7.25
CA THR A 73 -9.53 -0.04 6.82
C THR A 73 -8.87 -0.74 5.64
N ALA A 74 -7.68 -0.33 5.20
CA ALA A 74 -6.99 -0.96 4.07
C ALA A 74 -6.27 -2.25 4.52
N ASP A 75 -6.01 -3.18 3.60
CA ASP A 75 -5.32 -4.46 3.91
C ASP A 75 -4.05 -4.30 4.78
N TRP A 76 -3.27 -3.25 4.53
CA TRP A 76 -2.03 -2.92 5.26
C TRP A 76 -2.18 -1.68 6.15
N ASN A 77 -3.41 -1.29 6.46
CA ASN A 77 -3.76 -0.11 7.25
C ASN A 77 -3.02 1.17 6.78
N TYR A 78 -2.76 2.08 7.72
CA TYR A 78 -1.94 3.27 7.52
C TYR A 78 -0.45 2.96 7.29
N ILE A 79 0.02 1.74 7.56
CA ILE A 79 1.43 1.33 7.39
C ILE A 79 1.84 1.47 5.92
N SER A 80 0.95 1.08 5.01
CA SER A 80 1.14 1.26 3.56
C SER A 80 1.38 2.72 3.17
N VAL A 81 0.61 3.65 3.75
CA VAL A 81 0.74 5.10 3.51
C VAL A 81 2.09 5.60 3.99
N LEU A 82 2.51 5.19 5.19
CA LEU A 82 3.80 5.57 5.77
C LEU A 82 4.98 5.04 4.96
N TRP A 83 4.94 3.79 4.51
CA TRP A 83 5.97 3.23 3.64
C TRP A 83 6.08 4.01 2.32
N ILE A 84 4.96 4.27 1.63
CA ILE A 84 4.98 5.04 0.36
C ILE A 84 5.54 6.44 0.58
N LEU A 85 5.14 7.10 1.67
CA LEU A 85 5.65 8.42 2.03
C LEU A 85 7.17 8.37 2.26
N ALA A 86 7.65 7.42 3.07
CA ALA A 86 9.06 7.27 3.40
C ALA A 86 9.92 6.96 2.15
N PHE A 87 9.49 6.01 1.31
CA PHE A 87 10.17 5.70 0.05
C PHE A 87 10.25 6.91 -0.88
N GLY A 88 9.19 7.73 -0.91
CA GLY A 88 9.14 8.92 -1.74
C GLY A 88 9.97 10.10 -1.20
N LEU A 89 10.09 10.25 0.12
CA LEU A 89 10.92 11.26 0.78
C LEU A 89 12.41 10.93 0.67
N PHE A 90 12.77 9.66 0.88
CA PHE A 90 14.16 9.19 0.88
C PHE A 90 14.61 8.64 -0.48
N ARG A 91 13.97 9.03 -1.58
CA ARG A 91 14.17 8.44 -2.92
C ARG A 91 15.64 8.33 -3.37
N ASN A 92 16.50 9.24 -2.92
CA ASN A 92 17.91 9.29 -3.32
C ASN A 92 18.86 8.59 -2.34
N ASN A 93 18.36 8.02 -1.24
CA ASN A 93 19.18 7.42 -0.20
C ASN A 93 18.61 6.04 0.18
N PHE A 94 19.19 5.00 -0.42
CA PHE A 94 18.79 3.61 -0.21
C PHE A 94 18.84 3.20 1.25
N SER A 95 19.89 3.60 1.98
CA SER A 95 20.03 3.28 3.41
C SER A 95 18.87 3.85 4.21
N LEU A 96 18.49 5.11 3.99
CA LEU A 96 17.35 5.72 4.68
C LEU A 96 16.01 5.10 4.29
N GLN A 97 15.81 4.72 3.02
CA GLN A 97 14.61 3.98 2.60
C GLN A 97 14.51 2.66 3.34
N MET A 98 15.61 1.92 3.43
CA MET A 98 15.65 0.62 4.08
C MET A 98 15.44 0.73 5.58
N THR A 99 16.13 1.65 6.24
CA THR A 99 15.95 1.91 7.68
C THR A 99 14.52 2.32 7.96
N SER A 100 13.91 3.17 7.14
CA SER A 100 12.51 3.59 7.31
C SER A 100 11.54 2.42 7.11
N PHE A 101 11.78 1.58 6.09
CA PHE A 101 10.95 0.39 5.83
C PHE A 101 10.97 -0.57 7.03
N ILE A 102 12.17 -0.91 7.52
CA ILE A 102 12.38 -1.79 8.67
C ILE A 102 11.76 -1.17 9.92
N LEU A 103 12.03 0.10 10.20
CA LEU A 103 11.55 0.78 11.41
C LEU A 103 10.02 0.83 11.44
N ILE A 104 9.37 1.23 10.35
CA ILE A 104 7.91 1.27 10.24
C ILE A 104 7.33 -0.15 10.36
N GLY A 105 7.92 -1.14 9.70
CA GLY A 105 7.47 -2.53 9.75
C GLY A 105 7.60 -3.15 11.14
N ILE A 106 8.72 -2.95 11.82
CA ILE A 106 8.90 -3.46 13.17
C ILE A 106 7.95 -2.74 14.14
N LEU A 107 7.92 -1.41 14.12
CA LEU A 107 7.19 -0.62 15.11
C LEU A 107 5.67 -0.81 15.02
N PHE A 108 5.12 -0.85 13.80
CA PHE A 108 3.67 -0.83 13.60
C PHE A 108 3.07 -2.17 13.16
N TYR A 109 3.87 -3.14 12.69
CA TYR A 109 3.36 -4.44 12.22
C TYR A 109 3.85 -5.63 13.06
N VAL A 110 5.12 -5.63 13.46
CA VAL A 110 5.68 -6.72 14.27
C VAL A 110 5.35 -6.51 15.75
N LEU A 111 5.85 -5.43 16.37
CA LEU A 111 5.76 -5.23 17.83
C LEU A 111 4.34 -5.30 18.43
N PRO A 112 3.29 -4.71 17.84
CA PRO A 112 1.97 -4.67 18.49
C PRO A 112 1.33 -6.06 18.70
N ASP A 113 1.61 -6.99 17.80
CA ASP A 113 1.02 -8.33 17.80
C ASP A 113 2.06 -9.44 18.02
N PHE A 114 3.33 -9.07 18.29
CA PHE A 114 4.38 -10.04 18.53
C PHE A 114 4.21 -10.61 19.93
N SER A 115 3.80 -11.88 19.99
CA SER A 115 3.79 -12.63 21.24
C SER A 115 4.82 -13.77 21.15
N ILE A 116 5.69 -13.85 22.16
CA ILE A 116 6.73 -14.90 22.25
C ILE A 116 6.09 -16.29 22.41
N LEU A 117 4.84 -16.33 22.87
CA LEU A 117 4.07 -17.53 23.14
C LEU A 117 3.31 -18.08 21.91
N ASP A 118 3.16 -17.28 20.84
CA ASP A 118 2.53 -17.73 19.60
C ASP A 118 3.62 -18.01 18.55
N PRO A 119 3.91 -19.29 18.23
CA PRO A 119 4.86 -19.65 17.18
C PRO A 119 4.50 -19.04 15.82
N ASN A 120 3.21 -18.71 15.61
CA ASN A 120 2.77 -18.07 14.38
C ASN A 120 3.25 -16.62 14.28
N ALA A 121 3.59 -15.92 15.38
CA ALA A 121 4.07 -14.54 15.31
C ALA A 121 5.35 -14.37 14.47
N ILE A 122 6.13 -15.44 14.26
CA ILE A 122 7.35 -15.45 13.46
C ILE A 122 7.08 -15.15 11.97
N PHE A 123 5.92 -15.52 11.43
CA PHE A 123 5.62 -15.27 10.00
C PHE A 123 5.69 -13.77 9.66
N ARG A 124 5.43 -12.90 10.64
CA ARG A 124 5.46 -11.44 10.48
C ARG A 124 6.85 -10.92 10.13
N LEU A 125 7.92 -11.63 10.52
CA LEU A 125 9.28 -11.29 10.10
C LEU A 125 9.54 -11.56 8.61
N GLY A 126 8.64 -12.25 7.91
CA GLY A 126 8.70 -12.43 6.45
C GLY A 126 8.72 -11.12 5.68
N ILE A 127 8.28 -10.03 6.30
CA ILE A 127 8.43 -8.65 5.81
C ILE A 127 9.90 -8.30 5.50
N LEU A 128 10.86 -8.89 6.21
CA LEU A 128 12.29 -8.67 5.99
C LEU A 128 12.84 -9.44 4.79
N LEU A 129 12.10 -10.42 4.25
CA LEU A 129 12.50 -11.13 3.03
C LEU A 129 12.41 -10.24 1.78
N THR A 130 11.72 -9.09 1.86
CA THR A 130 11.72 -8.12 0.76
C THR A 130 13.02 -7.30 0.69
N LEU A 131 13.83 -7.30 1.76
CA LEU A 131 15.10 -6.58 1.81
C LEU A 131 16.10 -7.00 0.71
N PRO A 132 16.40 -8.29 0.50
CA PRO A 132 17.29 -8.70 -0.60
C PRO A 132 16.74 -8.30 -1.97
N LEU A 133 15.41 -8.35 -2.17
CA LEU A 133 14.80 -7.90 -3.42
C LEU A 133 15.05 -6.41 -3.69
N PHE A 134 15.02 -5.57 -2.65
CA PHE A 134 15.36 -4.15 -2.79
C PHE A 134 16.83 -3.93 -3.13
N THR A 135 17.75 -4.74 -2.60
CA THR A 135 19.19 -4.63 -2.93
C THR A 135 19.52 -5.03 -4.37
N MET A 136 18.70 -5.89 -4.97
CA MET A 136 18.85 -6.30 -6.38
C MET A 136 18.24 -5.30 -7.37
N TYR A 137 17.64 -4.21 -6.88
CA TYR A 137 16.98 -3.23 -7.74
C TYR A 137 17.90 -2.09 -8.14
N ASP A 138 18.23 -2.01 -9.43
CA ASP A 138 19.16 -1.02 -10.00
C ASP A 138 18.58 0.39 -10.16
N GLY A 139 17.37 0.66 -9.66
CA GLY A 139 16.73 1.98 -9.78
C GLY A 139 16.17 2.31 -11.18
N THR A 140 16.40 1.45 -12.18
CA THR A 140 15.94 1.66 -13.55
C THR A 140 14.43 1.45 -13.67
N LEU A 141 13.76 2.30 -14.45
CA LEU A 141 12.33 2.14 -14.69
C LEU A 141 12.08 0.85 -15.49
N GLY A 142 11.22 -0.02 -14.96
CA GLY A 142 10.81 -1.24 -15.65
C GLY A 142 10.22 -0.97 -17.03
N ARG A 143 10.33 -1.95 -17.94
CA ARG A 143 9.79 -1.86 -19.31
C ARG A 143 8.30 -1.52 -19.27
N LYS A 144 7.90 -0.50 -20.03
CA LYS A 144 6.51 -0.02 -20.12
C LYS A 144 5.63 -0.93 -21.00
N SER A 145 5.59 -2.23 -20.69
CA SER A 145 4.65 -3.15 -21.32
C SER A 145 3.24 -2.97 -20.73
N PHE A 146 2.21 -3.15 -21.56
CA PHE A 146 0.81 -3.16 -21.13
C PHE A 146 0.60 -4.16 -19.98
N LEU A 147 1.19 -5.35 -20.09
CA LEU A 147 1.11 -6.39 -19.05
C LEU A 147 1.76 -5.96 -17.73
N MET A 148 2.90 -5.25 -17.76
CA MET A 148 3.55 -4.77 -16.54
C MET A 148 2.79 -3.63 -15.89
N LYS A 149 2.13 -2.79 -16.70
CA LYS A 149 1.36 -1.64 -16.21
C LYS A 149 0.01 -2.05 -15.62
N TRP A 150 -0.70 -2.98 -16.27
CA TRP A 150 -2.05 -3.37 -15.91
C TRP A 150 -2.15 -4.71 -15.20
N GLY A 151 -1.11 -5.55 -15.29
CA GLY A 151 -1.09 -6.89 -14.71
C GLY A 151 -1.43 -6.91 -13.23
N PHE A 152 -0.83 -6.01 -12.44
CA PHE A 152 -1.18 -5.88 -11.02
C PHE A 152 -2.67 -5.56 -10.81
N TYR A 153 -3.22 -4.61 -11.58
CA TYR A 153 -4.62 -4.18 -11.46
C TYR A 153 -5.63 -5.21 -11.94
N ILE A 154 -5.23 -6.15 -12.81
CA ILE A 154 -6.09 -7.22 -13.33
C ILE A 154 -5.96 -8.48 -12.47
N ILE A 155 -4.73 -8.88 -12.15
CA ILE A 155 -4.45 -10.06 -11.33
C ILE A 155 -5.01 -9.87 -9.92
N TYR A 156 -4.91 -8.67 -9.34
CA TYR A 156 -5.35 -8.43 -7.97
C TYR A 156 -6.87 -8.71 -7.74
N PRO A 157 -7.82 -8.13 -8.49
CA PRO A 157 -9.21 -8.55 -8.38
C PRO A 157 -9.46 -9.97 -8.91
N GLY A 158 -8.71 -10.40 -9.93
CA GLY A 158 -8.88 -11.72 -10.55
C GLY A 158 -8.62 -12.88 -9.59
N HIS A 159 -7.49 -12.87 -8.87
CA HIS A 159 -7.17 -13.95 -7.93
C HIS A 159 -8.12 -13.97 -6.72
N LEU A 160 -8.60 -12.81 -6.26
CA LEU A 160 -9.62 -12.75 -5.20
C LEU A 160 -10.95 -13.37 -5.65
N LEU A 161 -11.38 -13.12 -6.89
CA LEU A 161 -12.55 -13.77 -7.47
C LEU A 161 -12.36 -15.28 -7.62
N ILE A 162 -11.17 -15.74 -8.00
CA ILE A 162 -10.85 -17.17 -8.06
C ILE A 162 -10.94 -17.80 -6.67
N LEU A 163 -10.35 -17.16 -5.65
CA LEU A 163 -10.44 -17.64 -4.26
C LEU A 163 -11.88 -17.69 -3.75
N TYR A 164 -12.72 -16.72 -4.16
CA TYR A 164 -14.16 -16.75 -3.87
C TYR A 164 -14.89 -17.93 -4.46
N VAL A 165 -14.64 -18.18 -5.75
CA VAL A 165 -15.22 -19.33 -6.46
C VAL A 165 -14.75 -20.63 -5.80
N LEU A 166 -13.45 -20.78 -5.53
CA LEU A 166 -12.92 -21.97 -4.86
C LEU A 166 -13.54 -22.16 -3.48
N ARG A 167 -13.71 -21.08 -2.70
CA ARG A 167 -14.40 -21.14 -1.40
C ARG A 167 -15.86 -21.57 -1.54
N TYR A 168 -16.56 -21.19 -2.59
CA TYR A 168 -17.98 -21.53 -2.76
C TYR A 168 -18.20 -22.96 -3.28
N TYR A 169 -17.28 -23.48 -4.10
CA TYR A 169 -17.43 -24.80 -4.75
C TYR A 169 -16.68 -25.93 -4.05
N ILE A 170 -15.64 -25.64 -3.25
CA ILE A 170 -14.76 -26.66 -2.65
C ILE A 170 -14.85 -26.70 -1.12
N PHE A 171 -15.06 -25.55 -0.46
CA PHE A 171 -15.13 -25.41 0.99
C PHE A 171 -16.56 -25.13 1.46
#